data_AF-A0A973FUN0-F1
#
_entry.id   AF-A0A973FUN0-F1
#
_cell.length_a   1.000
_cell.length_b   1.000
_cell.length_c   1.000
_cell.angle_alpha   90.00
_cell.angle_beta   90.00
_cell.angle_gamma   90.00
#
_symmetry.space_group_name_H-M   'P 1'
#
loop_
_entity.id
_entity.type
_entity.pdbx_description
1 polymer ?
#
loop_
_entity_poly.entity_id
_entity_poly.type
_entity_poly.pdbx_seq_one_letter_code
_entity_poly.pdbx_strand_id
1 'polypeptide(L)'
;MPTPIDSAAVAASALGDGPHLHVIGGQWLPAANGARFAIDNPASGDLLAEVPDGGAEDAVAAVDAAATALAGWAATPAPQRAIVLRRVATLMLEQQERLATIMTLEQGKPLAEARGEIAYAASFFS
;
A
#
# COMPACT_ATOMS: atom_id res chain seq x y z
N MET A 1 -1.00 34.40 5.54
CA MET A 1 -0.36 33.08 5.75
C MET A 1 -1.47 32.04 5.62
N PRO A 2 -1.42 31.09 4.67
CA PRO A 2 -2.33 29.96 4.71
C PRO A 2 -2.16 29.24 6.05
N THR A 3 -3.26 28.82 6.66
CA THR A 3 -3.24 28.01 7.89
C THR A 3 -2.37 26.77 7.64
N PRO A 4 -1.47 26.39 8.55
CA PRO A 4 -0.75 25.12 8.45
C PRO A 4 -1.79 24.00 8.31
N ILE A 5 -1.64 23.17 7.29
CA ILE A 5 -2.42 21.94 7.19
C ILE A 5 -2.03 21.09 8.39
N ASP A 6 -3.01 20.62 9.14
CA ASP A 6 -2.80 19.63 10.19
C ASP A 6 -2.41 18.30 9.52
N SER A 7 -1.10 18.12 9.30
CA SER A 7 -0.52 16.96 8.64
C SER A 7 -0.86 15.67 9.40
N ALA A 8 -0.99 15.73 10.72
CA ALA A 8 -1.32 14.59 11.55
C ALA A 8 -2.78 14.15 11.35
N ALA A 9 -3.73 15.08 11.32
CA ALA A 9 -5.13 14.76 11.05
C ALA A 9 -5.34 14.21 9.62
N VAL A 10 -4.62 14.77 8.64
CA VAL A 10 -4.63 14.26 7.25
C VAL A 10 -4.01 12.87 7.17
N ALA A 11 -2.90 12.63 7.89
CA ALA A 11 -2.25 11.32 7.96
C ALA A 11 -3.16 10.26 8.58
N ALA A 12 -3.79 10.55 9.71
CA ALA A 12 -4.71 9.61 10.37
C ALA A 12 -5.88 9.20 9.47
N SER A 13 -6.49 10.16 8.78
CA SER A 13 -7.59 9.91 7.83
C SER A 13 -7.14 9.05 6.63
N ALA A 14 -5.91 9.26 6.13
CA ALA A 14 -5.40 8.55 4.97
C ALA A 14 -4.89 7.14 5.30
N LEU A 15 -4.14 6.99 6.39
CA LEU A 15 -3.51 5.73 6.81
C LEU A 15 -4.50 4.79 7.51
N GLY A 16 -5.47 5.35 8.23
CA GLY A 16 -6.40 4.61 9.09
C GLY A 16 -5.78 4.21 10.43
N ASP A 17 -6.61 3.80 11.38
CA ASP A 17 -6.21 3.57 12.78
C ASP A 17 -5.73 2.13 13.07
N GLY A 18 -5.75 1.25 12.05
CA GLY A 18 -5.37 -0.15 12.19
C GLY A 18 -3.86 -0.39 12.14
N PRO A 19 -3.35 -1.49 12.71
CA PRO A 19 -1.94 -1.82 12.56
C PRO A 19 -1.61 -2.09 11.09
N HIS A 20 -0.51 -1.51 10.62
CA HIS A 20 0.07 -1.92 9.34
C HIS A 20 0.77 -3.28 9.50
N LEU A 21 0.44 -4.22 8.61
CA LEU A 21 0.81 -5.63 8.68
C LEU A 21 1.25 -6.12 7.29
N HIS A 22 1.98 -7.23 7.23
CA HIS A 22 2.22 -7.96 5.99
C HIS A 22 0.92 -8.63 5.52
N VAL A 23 0.78 -8.83 4.20
CA VAL A 23 -0.23 -9.74 3.64
C VAL A 23 0.49 -10.97 3.09
N ILE A 24 0.39 -12.10 3.79
CA ILE A 24 1.01 -13.37 3.41
C ILE A 24 -0.09 -14.44 3.37
N GLY A 25 -0.22 -15.14 2.24
CA GLY A 25 -1.26 -16.18 2.08
C GLY A 25 -2.70 -15.66 2.25
N GLY A 26 -2.94 -14.36 2.01
CA GLY A 26 -4.24 -13.73 2.22
C GLY A 26 -4.55 -13.37 3.68
N GLN A 27 -3.58 -13.48 4.59
CA GLN A 27 -3.71 -13.11 6.00
C GLN A 27 -2.88 -11.88 6.33
N TRP A 28 -3.39 -11.05 7.23
CA TRP A 28 -2.67 -9.92 7.80
C TRP A 28 -1.83 -10.38 8.98
N LEU A 29 -0.50 -10.30 8.87
CA LEU A 29 0.44 -10.83 9.87
C LEU A 29 1.47 -9.77 10.28
N PRO A 30 1.88 -9.72 11.56
CA PRO A 30 3.09 -8.97 11.94
C PRO A 30 4.33 -9.66 11.35
N ALA A 31 5.48 -8.99 11.40
CA ALA A 31 6.75 -9.66 11.13
C ALA A 31 6.96 -10.81 12.13
N ALA A 32 7.51 -11.93 11.69
CA ALA A 32 7.71 -13.13 12.51
C ALA A 32 8.57 -12.87 13.76
N ASN A 33 9.55 -11.96 13.63
CA ASN A 33 10.41 -11.50 14.72
C ASN A 33 9.78 -10.36 15.57
N GLY A 34 8.59 -9.89 15.22
CA GLY A 34 7.90 -8.76 15.85
C GLY A 34 8.50 -7.38 15.57
N ALA A 35 9.52 -7.29 14.71
CA ALA A 35 10.21 -6.05 14.41
C ALA A 35 9.35 -5.12 13.54
N ARG A 36 9.57 -3.81 13.73
CA ARG A 36 8.92 -2.73 13.00
C ARG A 36 9.90 -1.61 12.73
N PHE A 37 9.66 -0.83 11.69
CA PHE A 37 10.39 0.41 11.43
C PHE A 37 9.44 1.58 11.18
N ALA A 38 9.93 2.77 11.53
CA ALA A 38 9.21 4.03 11.42
C ALA A 38 9.17 4.55 9.97
N ILE A 39 8.04 5.11 9.60
CA ILE A 39 7.85 5.92 8.40
C ILE A 39 7.59 7.34 8.87
N ASP A 40 8.47 8.26 8.49
CA ASP A 40 8.39 9.66 8.88
C ASP A 40 7.95 10.53 7.71
N ASN A 41 7.29 11.65 8.01
CA ASN A 41 6.99 12.68 7.04
C ASN A 41 8.26 13.47 6.73
N PRO A 42 8.80 13.46 5.49
CA PRO A 42 10.06 14.14 5.19
C PRO A 42 9.94 15.68 5.24
N ALA A 43 8.74 16.24 5.21
CA ALA A 43 8.52 17.68 5.27
C ALA A 43 8.51 18.24 6.71
N SER A 44 8.15 17.44 7.70
CA SER A 44 8.05 17.86 9.11
C SER A 44 8.95 17.08 10.08
N GLY A 45 9.32 15.85 9.72
CA GLY A 45 9.99 14.89 10.60
C GLY A 45 9.04 14.15 11.55
N ASP A 46 7.73 14.35 11.43
CA ASP A 46 6.76 13.67 12.29
C ASP A 46 6.61 12.19 11.88
N LEU A 47 6.48 11.31 12.88
CA LEU A 47 6.15 9.91 12.65
C LEU A 47 4.74 9.78 12.04
N LEU A 48 4.64 9.11 10.90
CA LEU A 48 3.37 8.80 10.24
C LEU A 48 2.82 7.45 10.67
N ALA A 49 3.67 6.43 10.67
CA ALA A 49 3.29 5.05 10.94
C ALA A 49 4.51 4.20 11.29
N GLU A 50 4.27 3.05 11.90
CA GLU A 50 5.24 1.95 11.93
C GLU A 50 4.74 0.81 11.04
N VAL A 51 5.62 0.22 10.25
CA VAL A 51 5.32 -0.94 9.40
C VAL A 51 6.20 -2.13 9.78
N PRO A 52 5.79 -3.37 9.49
CA PRO A 52 6.59 -4.54 9.87
C PRO A 52 7.95 -4.58 9.17
N ASP A 53 8.99 -4.92 9.93
CA ASP A 53 10.35 -5.12 9.44
C ASP A 53 10.61 -6.63 9.26
N GLY A 54 10.21 -7.14 8.09
CA GLY A 54 10.20 -8.56 7.78
C GLY A 54 11.60 -9.16 7.62
N GLY A 55 11.78 -10.36 8.15
CA GLY A 55 13.02 -11.14 8.05
C GLY A 55 12.98 -12.25 7.00
N ALA A 56 13.99 -13.13 7.04
CA ALA A 56 14.08 -14.28 6.14
C ALA A 56 12.89 -15.24 6.29
N GLU A 57 12.34 -15.39 7.50
CA GLU A 57 11.18 -16.24 7.77
C GLU A 57 9.92 -15.72 7.08
N ASP A 58 9.65 -14.40 7.19
CA ASP A 58 8.53 -13.76 6.50
C ASP A 58 8.64 -13.92 4.98
N ALA A 59 9.86 -13.76 4.44
CA ALA A 59 10.12 -13.94 3.02
C ALA A 59 9.87 -15.38 2.55
N VAL A 60 10.33 -16.38 3.31
CA VAL A 60 10.06 -17.81 3.01
C VAL A 60 8.56 -18.08 3.05
N ALA A 61 7.86 -17.61 4.09
CA ALA A 61 6.41 -17.79 4.20
C ALA A 61 5.65 -17.14 3.03
N ALA A 62 6.08 -15.95 2.58
CA ALA A 62 5.51 -15.28 1.41
C ALA A 62 5.73 -16.08 0.11
N VAL A 63 6.94 -16.60 -0.10
CA VAL A 63 7.29 -17.41 -1.27
C VAL A 63 6.51 -18.72 -1.27
N ASP A 64 6.42 -19.42 -0.13
CA ASP A 64 5.69 -20.68 -0.01
C ASP A 64 4.19 -20.48 -0.29
N ALA A 65 3.60 -19.40 0.23
CA ALA A 65 2.22 -19.04 -0.05
C ALA A 65 2.00 -18.74 -1.55
N ALA A 66 2.91 -18.00 -2.18
CA ALA A 66 2.86 -17.72 -3.61
C ALA A 66 3.02 -18.99 -4.47
N ALA A 67 3.96 -19.87 -4.10
CA ALA A 67 4.18 -21.15 -4.78
C ALA A 67 2.94 -22.06 -4.68
N THR A 68 2.29 -22.08 -3.52
CA THR A 68 1.04 -22.82 -3.30
C THR A 68 -0.10 -22.29 -4.19
N ALA A 69 -0.23 -20.97 -4.31
CA ALA A 69 -1.27 -20.34 -5.12
C ALA A 69 -1.02 -20.44 -6.64
N LEU A 70 0.24 -20.60 -7.06
CA LEU A 70 0.68 -20.47 -8.44
C LEU A 70 -0.10 -21.37 -9.41
N ALA A 71 -0.23 -22.67 -9.10
CA ALA A 71 -0.89 -23.62 -10.00
C ALA A 71 -2.35 -23.24 -10.26
N GLY A 72 -3.09 -22.85 -9.21
CA GLY A 72 -4.49 -22.42 -9.33
C GLY A 72 -4.64 -21.10 -10.08
N TRP A 73 -3.78 -20.12 -9.78
CA TRP A 73 -3.80 -18.83 -10.49
C TRP A 73 -3.41 -18.97 -11.96
N ALA A 74 -2.39 -19.79 -12.27
CA ALA A 74 -1.97 -20.06 -13.64
C ALA A 74 -3.07 -20.76 -14.46
N ALA A 75 -3.85 -21.65 -13.84
CA ALA A 75 -4.99 -22.31 -14.47
C ALA A 75 -6.21 -21.39 -14.64
N THR A 76 -6.26 -20.24 -13.96
CA THR A 76 -7.39 -19.30 -14.07
C THR A 76 -7.48 -18.73 -15.49
N PRO A 77 -8.61 -18.83 -16.20
CA PRO A 77 -8.76 -18.32 -17.57
C PRO A 77 -8.41 -16.84 -17.71
N ALA A 78 -7.78 -16.47 -18.84
CA ALA A 78 -7.38 -15.08 -19.09
C ALA A 78 -8.51 -14.03 -18.94
N PRO A 79 -9.76 -14.28 -19.37
CA PRO A 79 -10.85 -13.34 -19.15
C PRO A 79 -11.17 -13.10 -17.66
N GLN A 80 -11.06 -14.12 -16.82
CA GLN A 80 -11.29 -14.00 -15.38
C GLN A 80 -10.16 -13.21 -14.70
N ARG A 81 -8.91 -13.45 -15.08
CA ARG A 81 -7.77 -12.64 -14.60
C ARG A 81 -7.93 -11.16 -14.99
N ALA A 82 -8.39 -10.89 -16.21
CA ALA A 82 -8.64 -9.53 -16.66
C ALA A 82 -9.75 -8.81 -15.86
N ILE A 83 -10.76 -9.52 -15.37
CA ILE A 83 -11.77 -8.95 -14.45
C ILE A 83 -11.12 -8.52 -13.14
N VAL A 84 -10.24 -9.35 -12.57
CA VAL A 84 -9.52 -9.02 -11.34
C VAL A 84 -8.64 -7.79 -11.52
N LEU A 85 -7.84 -7.74 -12.60
CA LEU A 85 -6.94 -6.61 -12.88
C LEU A 85 -7.73 -5.31 -13.11
N ARG A 86 -8.82 -5.34 -13.89
CA ARG A 86 -9.69 -4.17 -14.06
C ARG A 86 -10.31 -3.71 -12.75
N ARG A 87 -10.68 -4.63 -11.86
CA ARG A 87 -11.17 -4.26 -10.53
C ARG A 87 -10.10 -3.56 -9.70
N VAL A 88 -8.82 -3.95 -9.82
CA VAL A 88 -7.70 -3.24 -9.20
C VAL A 88 -7.61 -1.81 -9.75
N ALA A 89 -7.64 -1.61 -11.07
CA ALA A 89 -7.63 -0.27 -11.67
C ALA A 89 -8.79 0.60 -11.14
N THR A 90 -10.01 0.05 -11.10
CA THR A 90 -11.19 0.74 -10.56
C THR A 90 -10.99 1.14 -9.10
N LEU A 91 -10.53 0.22 -8.25
CA LEU A 91 -10.30 0.49 -6.82
C LEU A 91 -9.21 1.55 -6.61
N MET A 92 -8.15 1.54 -7.42
CA MET A 92 -7.10 2.56 -7.36
C MET A 92 -7.64 3.95 -7.67
N LEU A 93 -8.47 4.09 -8.71
CA LEU A 93 -9.09 5.36 -9.08
C LEU A 93 -10.14 5.81 -8.07
N GLU A 94 -10.97 4.88 -7.55
CA GLU A 94 -11.92 5.15 -6.46
C GLU A 94 -11.20 5.66 -5.19
N GLN A 95 -9.95 5.25 -4.97
CA GLN A 95 -9.13 5.65 -3.81
C GLN A 95 -8.03 6.66 -4.15
N GLN A 96 -8.08 7.31 -5.33
CA GLN A 96 -6.98 8.11 -5.86
C GLN A 96 -6.52 9.20 -4.89
N GLU A 97 -7.45 9.95 -4.30
CA GLU A 97 -7.12 11.03 -3.36
C GLU A 97 -6.43 10.51 -2.10
N ARG A 98 -6.91 9.39 -1.57
CA ARG A 98 -6.32 8.76 -0.38
C ARG A 98 -4.92 8.24 -0.66
N LEU A 99 -4.74 7.50 -1.75
CA LEU A 99 -3.43 6.96 -2.16
C LEU A 99 -2.43 8.08 -2.48
N ALA A 100 -2.86 9.13 -3.18
CA ALA A 100 -2.02 10.29 -3.48
C ALA A 100 -1.61 11.04 -2.20
N THR A 101 -2.51 11.15 -1.22
CA THR A 101 -2.21 11.74 0.09
C THR A 101 -1.16 10.95 0.83
N ILE A 102 -1.25 9.61 0.86
CA ILE A 102 -0.24 8.74 1.48
C ILE A 102 1.13 8.97 0.82
N MET A 103 1.21 8.93 -0.52
CA MET A 103 2.45 9.14 -1.24
C MET A 103 3.07 10.52 -0.99
N THR A 104 2.24 11.57 -0.92
CA THR A 104 2.72 12.91 -0.57
C THR A 104 3.26 12.97 0.85
N LEU A 105 2.58 12.32 1.80
CA LEU A 105 3.01 12.33 3.20
C LEU A 105 4.31 11.56 3.42
N GLU A 106 4.46 10.37 2.82
CA GLU A 106 5.64 9.51 3.08
C GLU A 106 6.85 9.88 2.19
N GLN A 107 6.63 10.48 1.01
CA GLN A 107 7.70 10.77 0.03
C GLN A 107 7.96 12.27 -0.14
N GLY A 108 7.04 13.14 0.27
CA GLY A 108 7.15 14.60 0.13
C GLY A 108 6.83 15.16 -1.26
N LYS A 109 6.39 14.32 -2.22
CA LYS A 109 6.05 14.77 -3.57
C LYS A 109 4.77 15.62 -3.61
N PRO A 110 4.65 16.60 -4.51
CA PRO A 110 3.42 17.38 -4.65
C PRO A 110 2.18 16.51 -4.90
N LEU A 111 1.07 16.83 -4.23
CA LEU A 111 -0.17 16.04 -4.33
C LEU A 111 -0.70 15.90 -5.76
N ALA A 112 -0.53 16.93 -6.59
CA ALA A 112 -0.93 16.87 -8.01
C ALA A 112 -0.11 15.83 -8.80
N GLU A 113 1.18 15.70 -8.50
CA GLU A 113 2.05 14.69 -9.10
C GLU A 113 1.67 13.29 -8.61
N ALA A 114 1.46 13.11 -7.30
CA ALA A 114 1.02 11.85 -6.73
C ALA A 114 -0.32 11.36 -7.33
N ARG A 115 -1.29 12.25 -7.55
CA ARG A 115 -2.55 11.91 -8.25
C ARG A 115 -2.30 11.39 -9.66
N GLY A 116 -1.44 12.08 -10.40
CA GLY A 116 -1.04 11.67 -11.75
C GLY A 116 -0.39 10.29 -11.76
N GLU A 117 0.47 10.01 -10.78
CA GLU A 117 1.14 8.73 -10.62
C GLU A 117 0.17 7.59 -10.30
N ILE A 118 -0.83 7.80 -9.44
CA ILE A 118 -1.88 6.80 -9.19
C ILE A 118 -2.71 6.53 -10.45
N ALA A 119 -3.08 7.57 -11.20
CA ALA A 119 -3.81 7.38 -12.46
C ALA A 119 -2.97 6.63 -13.51
N TYR A 120 -1.68 6.97 -13.59
CA TYR A 120 -0.75 6.28 -14.47
C TYR A 120 -0.57 4.81 -14.07
N ALA A 121 -0.39 4.52 -12.79
CA ALA A 121 -0.28 3.16 -12.28
C ALA A 121 -1.55 2.33 -12.54
N ALA A 122 -2.74 2.92 -12.38
CA ALA A 122 -4.01 2.25 -12.69
C ALA A 122 -4.12 1.85 -14.17
N SER A 123 -3.49 2.60 -15.09
CA SER A 123 -3.54 2.29 -16.53
C SER A 123 -2.81 1.00 -16.92
N PHE A 124 -1.88 0.50 -16.10
CA PHE A 124 -1.23 -0.80 -16.34
C PHE A 124 -2.17 -1.99 -16.10
N PHE A 125 -3.32 -1.76 -15.45
CA PHE A 125 -4.28 -2.80 -15.07
C PHE A 125 -5.59 -2.76 -15.87
N SER A 126 -5.79 -1.74 -16.73
CA SER A 126 -7.04 -1.47 -17.46
C SER A 126 -7.08 -2.07 -18.86
#